data_AF-A0A8T2R344-F1
#
_entry.id   AF-A0A8T2R344-F1
#
_cell.length_a   1.000
_cell.length_b   1.000
_cell.length_c   1.000
_cell.angle_alpha   90.00
_cell.angle_beta   90.00
_cell.angle_gamma   90.00
#
_symmetry.space_group_name_H-M   'P 1'
#
loop_
_entity.id
_entity.type
_entity.pdbx_description
1 polymer ?
#
loop_
_entity_poly.entity_id
_entity_poly.type
_entity_poly.pdbx_seq_one_letter_code
_entity_poly.pdbx_strand_id
1 'polypeptide(L)'
;MHEVFEQSRKFFSLPVEEKAKSLRNENHRGYTPYLDETLDPANQSKGDCKEGYYIGPEAPKDAARASNCFYGANVWPSEDLLPGWRETMERYRAEATMVGYKLAGLIALSLNLEKDFFRKPGRMDHPIAVLRLLHYSGELSVPENGTFGCGAHSDWGLLTLLACDGTPGLQICQDKHARPQIWEDVPCIEGAFVVNLGDMLERWSNNLFKSTLHRVMTVGKERYSIALFMDPNFECLVECLETCISEDNPPRFPPITSGEYLLSRYQETHSQAPAALLNV
;
A
#
# COMPACT_ATOMS: atom_id res chain seq x y z
N MET A 1 -5.66 17.21 3.32
CA MET A 1 -6.51 16.00 3.37
C MET A 1 -7.82 16.15 2.61
N HIS A 2 -8.65 17.19 2.84
CA HIS A 2 -9.94 17.31 2.14
C HIS A 2 -9.82 17.39 0.61
N GLU A 3 -8.95 18.26 0.11
CA GLU A 3 -8.74 18.47 -1.34
C GLU A 3 -8.36 17.19 -2.09
N VAL A 4 -7.52 16.32 -1.50
CA VAL A 4 -7.12 15.06 -2.15
C VAL A 4 -8.30 14.08 -2.26
N PHE A 5 -9.22 14.07 -1.29
CA PHE A 5 -10.47 13.29 -1.38
C PHE A 5 -11.42 13.87 -2.42
N GLU A 6 -11.57 15.20 -2.49
CA GLU A 6 -12.40 15.84 -3.53
C GLU A 6 -11.88 15.51 -4.93
N GLN A 7 -10.57 15.61 -5.16
CA GLN A 7 -9.94 15.26 -6.44
C GLN A 7 -10.02 13.76 -6.73
N SER A 8 -9.91 12.90 -5.72
CA SER A 8 -10.13 11.46 -5.86
C SER A 8 -11.56 11.15 -6.31
N ARG A 9 -12.58 11.78 -5.69
CA ARG A 9 -13.99 11.62 -6.10
C ARG A 9 -14.22 12.08 -7.53
N LYS A 10 -13.67 13.24 -7.92
CA LYS A 10 -13.76 13.76 -9.29
C LYS A 10 -13.24 12.74 -10.31
N PHE A 11 -12.09 12.12 -10.06
CA PHE A 11 -11.56 11.07 -10.94
C PHE A 11 -12.48 9.85 -11.01
N PHE A 12 -12.89 9.29 -9.86
CA PHE A 12 -13.67 8.04 -9.85
C PHE A 12 -15.10 8.21 -10.38
N SER A 13 -15.63 9.43 -10.38
CA SER A 13 -16.91 9.81 -10.99
C SER A 13 -16.85 9.98 -12.52
N LEU A 14 -15.67 9.94 -13.14
CA LEU A 14 -15.55 9.98 -14.60
C LEU A 14 -16.16 8.72 -15.25
N PRO A 15 -16.63 8.82 -16.51
CA PRO A 15 -16.99 7.66 -17.30
C PRO A 15 -15.86 6.63 -17.36
N VAL A 16 -16.21 5.34 -17.41
CA VAL A 16 -15.23 4.24 -17.40
C VAL A 16 -14.22 4.39 -18.54
N GLU A 17 -14.66 4.87 -19.70
CA GLU A 17 -13.84 5.09 -20.89
C GLU A 17 -12.79 6.18 -20.66
N GLU A 18 -13.10 7.20 -19.86
CA GLU A 18 -12.14 8.25 -19.50
C GLU A 18 -11.14 7.74 -18.46
N LYS A 19 -11.60 6.99 -17.44
CA LYS A 19 -10.70 6.35 -16.47
C LYS A 19 -9.75 5.37 -17.14
N ALA A 20 -10.23 4.63 -18.14
CA ALA A 20 -9.45 3.65 -18.88
C ALA A 20 -8.29 4.26 -19.70
N LYS A 21 -8.32 5.56 -20.02
CA LYS A 21 -7.17 6.23 -20.65
C LYS A 21 -5.96 6.34 -19.73
N SER A 22 -6.18 6.18 -18.42
CA SER A 22 -5.13 6.19 -17.41
C SER A 22 -4.82 4.79 -16.88
N LEU A 23 -5.12 3.70 -17.61
CA LEU A 23 -4.89 2.32 -17.15
C LEU A 23 -3.46 2.09 -16.65
N ARG A 24 -3.36 1.21 -15.65
CA ARG A 24 -2.10 0.85 -15.01
C ARG A 24 -1.05 0.38 -16.03
N ASN A 25 0.12 1.02 -16.03
CA ASN A 25 1.25 0.72 -16.92
C ASN A 25 2.19 -0.37 -16.35
N GLU A 26 3.25 -0.68 -17.09
CA GLU A 26 4.30 -1.65 -16.72
C GLU A 26 5.08 -1.27 -15.46
N ASN A 27 5.05 0.01 -15.06
CA ASN A 27 5.62 0.49 -13.80
C ASN A 27 4.59 0.48 -12.65
N HIS A 28 3.48 -0.23 -12.83
CA HIS A 28 2.38 -0.32 -11.88
C HIS A 28 1.76 1.05 -11.51
N ARG A 29 1.80 2.05 -12.40
CA ARG A 29 1.22 3.39 -12.21
C ARG A 29 -0.05 3.59 -13.00
N GLY A 30 -1.02 4.28 -12.43
CA GLY A 30 -2.31 4.55 -13.07
C GLY A 30 -3.48 3.79 -12.45
N TYR A 31 -4.57 3.76 -13.19
CA TYR A 31 -5.89 3.27 -12.81
C TYR A 31 -6.01 1.74 -12.88
N THR A 32 -6.58 1.14 -11.83
CA THR A 32 -7.02 -0.27 -11.80
C THR A 32 -8.54 -0.34 -11.68
N PRO A 33 -9.23 -1.05 -12.59
CA PRO A 33 -10.68 -1.20 -12.54
C PRO A 33 -11.13 -2.09 -11.38
N TYR A 34 -12.44 -2.12 -11.15
CA TYR A 34 -13.06 -3.10 -10.26
C TYR A 34 -12.67 -4.52 -10.64
N LEU A 35 -12.47 -5.37 -9.61
CA LEU A 35 -12.16 -6.79 -9.75
C LEU A 35 -10.79 -7.10 -10.39
N ASP A 36 -9.92 -6.10 -10.62
CA ASP A 36 -8.57 -6.28 -11.18
C ASP A 36 -7.64 -7.08 -10.25
N GLU A 37 -7.91 -7.04 -8.95
CA GLU A 37 -7.11 -7.70 -7.91
C GLU A 37 -7.97 -8.69 -7.12
N THR A 38 -7.36 -9.81 -6.71
CA THR A 38 -7.97 -10.75 -5.76
C THR A 38 -6.95 -11.07 -4.66
N LEU A 39 -6.96 -10.26 -3.59
CA LEU A 39 -5.97 -10.38 -2.51
C LEU A 39 -6.15 -11.62 -1.62
N ASP A 40 -7.39 -12.13 -1.53
CA ASP A 40 -7.71 -13.34 -0.75
C ASP A 40 -8.50 -14.34 -1.62
N PRO A 41 -7.85 -15.03 -2.57
CA PRO A 41 -8.53 -15.94 -3.50
C PRO A 41 -9.15 -17.15 -2.80
N ALA A 42 -8.78 -17.43 -1.55
CA ALA A 42 -9.37 -18.51 -0.77
C ALA A 42 -10.78 -18.15 -0.27
N ASN A 43 -11.04 -16.86 0.01
CA ASN A 43 -12.33 -16.39 0.51
C ASN A 43 -13.07 -15.47 -0.45
N GLN A 44 -12.43 -14.98 -1.52
CA GLN A 44 -13.02 -14.03 -2.46
C GLN A 44 -13.12 -14.60 -3.87
N SER A 45 -14.35 -14.66 -4.39
CA SER A 45 -14.66 -15.44 -5.59
C SER A 45 -14.61 -14.66 -6.91
N LYS A 46 -14.86 -13.34 -6.86
CA LYS A 46 -15.05 -12.50 -8.07
C LYS A 46 -13.99 -11.41 -8.25
N GLY A 47 -13.06 -11.27 -7.31
CA GLY A 47 -12.16 -10.11 -7.21
C GLY A 47 -12.64 -9.06 -6.21
N ASP A 48 -11.74 -8.15 -5.85
CA ASP A 48 -11.97 -7.12 -4.84
C ASP A 48 -12.96 -6.09 -5.38
N CYS A 49 -14.00 -5.76 -4.61
CA CYS A 49 -15.01 -4.76 -4.98
C CYS A 49 -14.50 -3.31 -4.80
N LYS A 50 -13.35 -3.02 -5.41
CA LYS A 50 -12.69 -1.71 -5.40
C LYS A 50 -12.06 -1.39 -6.75
N GLU A 51 -12.08 -0.13 -7.12
CA GLU A 51 -11.20 0.44 -8.13
C GLU A 51 -10.12 1.29 -7.46
N GLY A 52 -9.04 1.62 -8.17
CA GLY A 52 -7.91 2.32 -7.58
C GLY A 52 -7.05 3.09 -8.56
N TYR A 53 -6.17 3.93 -8.03
CA TYR A 53 -5.20 4.69 -8.81
C TYR A 53 -3.86 4.74 -8.09
N TYR A 54 -2.79 4.34 -8.77
CA TYR A 54 -1.44 4.25 -8.22
C TYR A 54 -0.56 5.41 -8.72
N ILE A 55 0.11 6.09 -7.78
CA ILE A 55 1.04 7.18 -8.04
C ILE A 55 2.29 6.94 -7.19
N GLY A 56 3.42 6.70 -7.82
CA GLY A 56 4.67 6.43 -7.12
C GLY A 56 5.74 7.50 -7.35
N PRO A 57 6.97 7.26 -6.86
CA PRO A 57 8.11 8.09 -7.24
C PRO A 57 8.35 7.99 -8.75
N GLU A 58 8.58 9.16 -9.36
CA GLU A 58 9.07 9.26 -10.74
C GLU A 58 10.48 8.68 -10.83
N ALA A 59 10.88 8.22 -12.02
CA ALA A 59 12.24 7.72 -12.24
C ALA A 59 13.27 8.80 -11.88
N PRO A 60 14.29 8.49 -11.05
CA PRO A 60 15.40 9.40 -10.85
C PRO A 60 16.14 9.62 -12.18
N LYS A 61 16.77 10.78 -12.34
CA LYS A 61 17.58 11.10 -13.54
C LYS A 61 18.80 10.18 -13.75
N ASP A 62 19.07 9.29 -12.79
CA ASP A 62 20.14 8.31 -12.84
C ASP A 62 19.70 7.07 -13.62
N ALA A 63 20.37 6.82 -14.76
CA ALA A 63 20.09 5.71 -15.65
C ALA A 63 20.25 4.32 -15.00
N ALA A 64 21.03 4.19 -13.91
CA ALA A 64 21.22 2.92 -13.21
C ALA A 64 19.96 2.42 -12.49
N ARG A 65 19.03 3.32 -12.12
CA ARG A 65 17.75 3.01 -11.47
C ARG A 65 16.57 2.99 -12.45
N ALA A 66 16.80 3.32 -13.72
CA ALA A 66 15.75 3.44 -14.73
C ALA A 66 15.18 2.09 -15.20
N SER A 67 15.81 0.97 -14.86
CA SER A 67 15.32 -0.39 -15.18
C SER A 67 14.46 -1.03 -14.08
N ASN A 68 14.10 -0.27 -13.04
CA ASN A 68 13.32 -0.75 -11.92
C ASN A 68 11.84 -0.37 -12.09
N CYS A 69 10.94 -1.35 -12.17
CA CYS A 69 9.50 -1.14 -12.35
C CYS A 69 8.84 -0.33 -11.21
N PHE A 70 9.53 -0.15 -10.08
CA PHE A 70 9.07 0.67 -8.95
C PHE A 70 9.49 2.13 -9.03
N TYR A 71 10.29 2.54 -10.03
CA TYR A 71 10.64 3.93 -10.30
C TYR A 71 10.43 4.23 -11.78
N GLY A 72 9.32 4.89 -12.10
CA GLY A 72 8.89 5.05 -13.48
C GLY A 72 7.90 6.19 -13.66
N ALA A 73 7.60 6.50 -14.92
CA ALA A 73 6.67 7.55 -15.26
C ALA A 73 5.28 7.23 -14.69
N ASN A 74 4.71 8.18 -13.94
CA ASN A 74 3.31 8.09 -13.58
C ASN A 74 2.43 8.36 -14.81
N VAL A 75 1.28 7.69 -14.86
CA VAL A 75 0.21 8.02 -15.78
C VAL A 75 -0.61 9.13 -15.13
N TRP A 76 -0.99 10.15 -15.89
CA TRP A 76 -1.73 11.30 -15.39
C TRP A 76 -2.96 11.55 -16.28
N PRO A 77 -4.14 11.85 -15.72
CA PRO A 77 -5.24 12.38 -16.51
C PRO A 77 -4.85 13.74 -17.10
N SER A 78 -5.50 14.13 -18.21
CA SER A 78 -5.27 15.45 -18.82
C SER A 78 -5.63 16.57 -17.85
N GLU A 79 -4.82 17.62 -17.82
CA GLU A 79 -5.08 18.84 -17.03
C GLU A 79 -6.40 19.51 -17.43
N ASP A 80 -6.79 19.43 -18.70
CA ASP A 80 -8.07 19.96 -19.17
C ASP A 80 -9.27 19.18 -18.60
N LEU A 81 -9.08 17.89 -18.32
CA LEU A 81 -10.14 17.00 -17.80
C LEU A 81 -10.26 17.10 -16.29
N LEU A 82 -9.12 17.13 -15.58
CA LEU A 82 -9.04 17.21 -14.13
C LEU A 82 -8.03 18.29 -13.68
N PRO A 83 -8.39 19.58 -13.78
CA PRO A 83 -7.50 20.67 -13.39
C PRO A 83 -7.03 20.56 -11.93
N GLY A 84 -5.72 20.72 -11.72
CA GLY A 84 -5.06 20.68 -10.41
C GLY A 84 -5.00 19.29 -9.77
N TRP A 85 -5.44 18.23 -10.45
CA TRP A 85 -5.45 16.88 -9.90
C TRP A 85 -4.04 16.37 -9.63
N ARG A 86 -3.16 16.48 -10.63
CA ARG A 86 -1.76 16.07 -10.51
C ARG A 86 -1.06 16.80 -9.35
N GLU A 87 -1.17 18.13 -9.31
CA GLU A 87 -0.55 18.95 -8.26
C GLU A 87 -1.04 18.54 -6.87
N THR A 88 -2.35 18.29 -6.72
CA THR A 88 -2.94 17.84 -5.45
C THR A 88 -2.35 16.51 -5.00
N MET A 89 -2.25 15.53 -5.92
CA MET A 89 -1.72 14.21 -5.60
C MET A 89 -0.23 14.24 -5.27
N GLU A 90 0.57 14.98 -6.05
CA GLU A 90 2.01 15.16 -5.81
C GLU A 90 2.27 15.85 -4.47
N ARG A 91 1.53 16.93 -4.16
CA ARG A 91 1.62 17.64 -2.87
C ARG A 91 1.26 16.72 -1.72
N TYR A 92 0.12 16.04 -1.80
CA TYR A 92 -0.32 15.13 -0.73
C TYR A 92 0.67 14.00 -0.50
N ARG A 93 1.18 13.36 -1.57
CA ARG A 93 2.18 12.29 -1.48
C ARG A 93 3.44 12.79 -0.79
N ALA A 94 3.94 13.97 -1.15
CA ALA A 94 5.13 14.55 -0.55
C ALA A 94 4.93 14.83 0.96
N GLU A 95 3.81 15.46 1.33
CA GLU A 95 3.49 15.76 2.74
C GLU A 95 3.29 14.48 3.57
N ALA A 96 2.55 13.51 3.06
CA ALA A 96 2.33 12.23 3.73
C ALA A 96 3.63 11.43 3.86
N THR A 97 4.54 11.49 2.87
CA THR A 97 5.88 10.88 2.96
C THR A 97 6.68 11.47 4.12
N MET A 98 6.58 12.79 4.35
CA MET A 98 7.22 13.43 5.50
C MET A 98 6.63 12.99 6.84
N VAL A 99 5.33 12.69 6.90
CA VAL A 99 4.71 12.06 8.08
C VAL A 99 5.26 10.64 8.27
N GLY A 100 5.36 9.86 7.19
CA GLY A 100 5.95 8.52 7.19
C GLY A 100 7.38 8.52 7.77
N TYR A 101 8.22 9.46 7.36
CA TYR A 101 9.57 9.61 7.92
C TYR A 101 9.58 9.95 9.42
N LYS A 102 8.66 10.78 9.90
CA LYS A 102 8.58 11.10 11.33
C LYS A 102 8.25 9.85 12.14
N LEU A 103 7.30 9.05 11.66
CA LEU A 103 6.92 7.78 12.31
C LEU A 103 8.04 6.74 12.22
N ALA A 104 8.71 6.62 11.08
CA ALA A 104 9.89 5.76 10.93
C ALA A 104 10.98 6.11 11.95
N GLY A 105 11.20 7.40 12.22
CA GLY A 105 12.15 7.82 13.25
C GLY A 105 11.73 7.47 14.68
N LEU A 106 10.42 7.49 14.98
CA LEU A 106 9.90 7.02 16.28
C LEU A 106 10.03 5.50 16.43
N ILE A 107 9.80 4.76 15.35
CA ILE A 107 10.01 3.30 15.31
C ILE A 107 11.49 2.97 15.49
N ALA A 108 12.40 3.72 14.85
CA ALA A 108 13.84 3.52 15.04
C ALA A 108 14.24 3.71 16.51
N LEU A 109 13.76 4.77 17.16
CA LEU A 109 14.03 5.04 18.57
C LEU A 109 13.49 3.95 19.49
N SER A 110 12.29 3.41 19.23
CA SER A 110 11.72 2.31 20.04
C SER A 110 12.47 0.99 19.88
N LEU A 111 13.19 0.82 18.78
CA LEU A 111 14.10 -0.30 18.51
C LEU A 111 15.53 -0.06 19.02
N ASN A 112 15.76 0.98 19.84
CA ASN A 112 17.07 1.41 20.34
C ASN A 112 18.07 1.75 19.22
N LEU A 113 17.58 2.27 18.10
CA LEU A 113 18.39 2.76 16.99
C LEU A 113 18.46 4.30 17.00
N GLU A 114 19.36 4.85 16.21
CA GLU A 114 19.38 6.29 15.93
C GLU A 114 18.09 6.72 15.23
N LYS A 115 17.57 7.91 15.58
CA LYS A 115 16.33 8.47 15.00
C LYS A 115 16.31 8.46 13.47
N ASP A 116 17.43 8.74 12.82
CA ASP A 116 17.52 8.81 11.36
C ASP A 116 17.97 7.49 10.72
N PHE A 117 17.97 6.37 11.46
CA PHE A 117 18.43 5.06 10.98
C PHE A 117 17.84 4.68 9.63
N PHE A 118 16.52 4.76 9.45
CA PHE A 118 15.86 4.41 8.20
C PHE A 118 16.16 5.40 7.07
N ARG A 119 16.55 6.65 7.36
CA ARG A 119 16.87 7.67 6.35
C ARG A 119 18.32 7.61 5.87
N LYS A 120 19.14 6.71 6.41
CA LYS A 120 20.53 6.53 5.97
C LYS A 120 20.58 6.08 4.51
N PRO A 121 21.66 6.42 3.78
CA PRO A 121 21.82 6.02 2.38
C PRO A 121 21.66 4.52 2.14
N GLY A 122 20.92 4.16 1.09
CA GLY A 122 20.66 2.77 0.72
C GLY A 122 19.52 2.10 1.50
N ARG A 123 18.87 2.81 2.42
CA ARG A 123 17.71 2.30 3.17
C ARG A 123 16.42 2.91 2.67
N MET A 124 16.06 4.07 3.19
CA MET A 124 14.86 4.83 2.81
C MET A 124 15.23 6.29 2.52
N ASP A 125 16.40 6.55 1.96
CA ASP A 125 16.76 7.88 1.43
C ASP A 125 16.04 8.19 0.10
N HIS A 126 15.57 7.14 -0.61
CA HIS A 126 14.78 7.24 -1.84
C HIS A 126 13.65 6.17 -1.84
N PRO A 127 12.74 6.19 -0.85
CA PRO A 127 11.80 5.11 -0.64
C PRO A 127 10.86 4.96 -1.83
N ILE A 128 10.37 3.73 -2.01
CA ILE A 128 9.26 3.45 -2.91
C ILE A 128 7.98 3.91 -2.17
N ALA A 129 7.72 5.22 -2.21
CA ALA A 129 6.58 5.85 -1.54
C ALA A 129 5.40 5.96 -2.51
N VAL A 130 4.54 4.93 -2.54
CA VAL A 130 3.41 4.82 -3.47
C VAL A 130 2.12 5.30 -2.80
N LEU A 131 1.50 6.30 -3.41
CA LEU A 131 0.15 6.74 -3.10
C LEU A 131 -0.85 5.90 -3.88
N ARG A 132 -1.87 5.39 -3.19
CA ARG A 132 -2.97 4.66 -3.78
C ARG A 132 -4.29 5.31 -3.38
N LEU A 133 -5.02 5.81 -4.37
CA LEU A 133 -6.41 6.21 -4.23
C LEU A 133 -7.28 4.96 -4.38
N LEU A 134 -8.30 4.82 -3.54
CA LEU A 134 -9.19 3.68 -3.51
C LEU A 134 -10.63 4.15 -3.46
N HIS A 135 -11.46 3.59 -4.34
CA HIS A 135 -12.90 3.73 -4.32
C HIS A 135 -13.54 2.36 -4.25
N TYR A 136 -14.33 2.14 -3.21
CA TYR A 136 -15.09 0.92 -2.98
C TYR A 136 -16.55 1.15 -3.37
N SER A 137 -17.15 0.16 -4.01
CA SER A 137 -18.53 0.26 -4.45
C SER A 137 -19.49 0.43 -3.26
N GLY A 138 -20.65 1.03 -3.53
CA GLY A 138 -21.75 1.12 -2.57
C GLY A 138 -22.49 -0.20 -2.32
N GLU A 139 -21.99 -1.33 -2.82
CA GLU A 139 -22.60 -2.64 -2.62
C GLU A 139 -22.29 -3.17 -1.21
N LEU A 140 -23.16 -4.03 -0.67
CA LEU A 140 -22.91 -4.67 0.62
C LEU A 140 -21.98 -5.88 0.43
N SER A 141 -20.95 -5.98 1.26
CA SER A 141 -20.13 -7.20 1.31
C SER A 141 -20.96 -8.36 1.85
N VAL A 142 -20.78 -9.54 1.25
CA VAL A 142 -21.45 -10.79 1.63
C VAL A 142 -20.37 -11.87 1.76
N PRO A 143 -19.73 -12.00 2.94
CA PRO A 143 -18.64 -12.93 3.17
C PRO A 143 -18.97 -14.38 2.81
N GLU A 144 -20.22 -14.80 3.02
CA GLU A 144 -20.69 -16.16 2.72
C GLU A 144 -20.64 -16.47 1.22
N ASN A 145 -20.74 -15.44 0.38
CA ASN A 145 -20.61 -15.53 -1.08
C ASN A 145 -19.19 -15.17 -1.58
N GLY A 146 -18.29 -14.87 -0.64
CA GLY A 146 -16.94 -14.41 -0.94
C GLY A 146 -16.89 -13.04 -1.60
N THR A 147 -17.73 -12.11 -1.15
CA THR A 147 -17.73 -10.72 -1.62
C THR A 147 -17.19 -9.81 -0.53
N PHE A 148 -16.03 -9.20 -0.75
CA PHE A 148 -15.43 -8.19 0.09
C PHE A 148 -15.07 -6.94 -0.72
N GLY A 149 -14.98 -5.78 -0.07
CA GLY A 149 -14.38 -4.61 -0.68
C GLY A 149 -12.89 -4.81 -0.96
N CYS A 150 -12.20 -5.42 0.00
CA CYS A 150 -10.80 -5.83 -0.10
C CYS A 150 -10.64 -7.12 0.71
N GLY A 151 -10.11 -8.18 0.10
CA GLY A 151 -9.78 -9.43 0.78
C GLY A 151 -8.75 -9.26 1.90
N ALA A 152 -8.60 -10.29 2.75
CA ALA A 152 -7.63 -10.30 3.82
C ALA A 152 -6.18 -10.33 3.28
N HIS A 153 -5.35 -9.36 3.70
CA HIS A 153 -3.95 -9.28 3.31
C HIS A 153 -3.12 -8.52 4.37
N SER A 154 -1.79 -8.55 4.22
CA SER A 154 -0.86 -7.67 4.93
C SER A 154 -0.13 -6.75 3.96
N ASP A 155 0.35 -5.62 4.47
CA ASP A 155 1.18 -4.68 3.72
C ASP A 155 2.65 -5.09 3.79
N TRP A 156 3.42 -4.80 2.74
CA TRP A 156 4.73 -5.43 2.57
C TRP A 156 5.89 -4.60 3.12
N GLY A 157 5.85 -3.28 3.02
CA GLY A 157 6.95 -2.39 3.37
C GLY A 157 7.19 -2.14 4.86
N LEU A 158 7.60 -0.91 5.18
CA LEU A 158 7.81 -0.49 6.57
C LEU A 158 6.46 -0.21 7.26
N LEU A 159 5.67 0.69 6.65
CA LEU A 159 4.39 1.14 7.19
C LEU A 159 3.49 1.67 6.09
N THR A 160 2.19 1.75 6.37
CA THR A 160 1.18 2.36 5.51
C THR A 160 0.45 3.45 6.28
N LEU A 161 0.28 4.62 5.67
CA LEU A 161 -0.60 5.67 6.17
C LEU A 161 -1.91 5.63 5.40
N LEU A 162 -3.02 5.40 6.10
CA LEU A 162 -4.34 5.33 5.50
C LEU A 162 -5.22 6.47 6.01
N ALA A 163 -5.61 7.37 5.11
CA ALA A 163 -6.69 8.31 5.34
C ALA A 163 -8.00 7.71 4.82
N CYS A 164 -9.10 7.97 5.51
CA CYS A 164 -10.44 7.51 5.15
C CYS A 164 -11.44 8.69 5.18
N ASP A 165 -12.54 8.56 4.44
CA ASP A 165 -13.52 9.62 4.22
C ASP A 165 -14.66 9.68 5.26
N GLY A 166 -14.53 8.97 6.36
CA GLY A 166 -15.55 8.80 7.40
C GLY A 166 -16.38 7.52 7.25
N THR A 167 -16.36 6.86 6.08
CA THR A 167 -17.14 5.63 5.87
C THR A 167 -16.42 4.43 6.51
N PRO A 168 -17.10 3.66 7.38
CA PRO A 168 -16.50 2.49 8.04
C PRO A 168 -16.27 1.35 7.05
N GLY A 169 -15.51 0.34 7.47
CA GLY A 169 -15.35 -0.89 6.71
C GLY A 169 -13.99 -1.58 6.88
N LEU A 170 -12.96 -0.85 7.29
CA LEU A 170 -11.65 -1.45 7.56
C LEU A 170 -11.75 -2.36 8.80
N GLN A 171 -11.25 -3.58 8.66
CA GLN A 171 -11.11 -4.54 9.76
C GLN A 171 -9.67 -5.03 9.85
N ILE A 172 -9.20 -5.29 11.07
CA ILE A 172 -7.88 -5.86 11.35
C ILE A 172 -7.99 -7.19 12.08
N CYS A 173 -7.01 -8.06 11.88
CA CYS A 173 -6.81 -9.28 12.63
C CYS A 173 -5.39 -9.27 13.19
N GLN A 174 -5.28 -9.11 14.51
CA GLN A 174 -4.01 -8.89 15.21
C GLN A 174 -3.09 -10.12 15.13
N ASP A 175 -3.66 -11.33 15.19
CA ASP A 175 -2.94 -12.58 15.00
C ASP A 175 -3.33 -13.22 13.66
N LYS A 176 -2.50 -12.98 12.64
CA LYS A 176 -2.70 -13.53 11.29
C LYS A 176 -2.73 -15.07 11.24
N HIS A 177 -2.17 -15.73 12.24
CA HIS A 177 -2.11 -17.18 12.34
C HIS A 177 -3.25 -17.79 13.18
N ALA A 178 -4.06 -16.97 13.85
CA ALA A 178 -5.18 -17.44 14.65
C ALA A 178 -6.18 -18.27 13.82
N ARG A 179 -6.77 -19.28 14.46
CA ARG A 179 -7.81 -20.15 13.89
C ARG A 179 -8.90 -20.37 14.95
N PRO A 180 -10.11 -19.76 14.81
CA PRO A 180 -10.49 -18.83 13.74
C PRO A 180 -9.76 -17.48 13.86
N GLN A 181 -9.64 -16.77 12.73
CA GLN A 181 -9.21 -15.37 12.73
C GLN A 181 -10.28 -14.50 13.41
N ILE A 182 -9.85 -13.54 14.23
CA ILE A 182 -10.72 -12.60 14.92
C ILE A 182 -10.55 -11.24 14.25
N TRP A 183 -11.65 -10.66 13.77
CA TRP A 183 -11.68 -9.40 13.04
C TRP A 183 -12.26 -8.29 13.90
N GLU A 184 -11.55 -7.17 13.98
CA GLU A 184 -11.92 -5.98 14.75
C GLU A 184 -12.10 -4.79 13.81
N ASP A 185 -13.19 -4.04 13.95
CA ASP A 185 -13.42 -2.83 13.17
C ASP A 185 -12.44 -1.72 13.57
N VAL A 186 -11.84 -1.08 12.57
CA VAL A 186 -11.01 0.10 12.77
C VAL A 186 -11.86 1.35 12.54
N PRO A 187 -12.02 2.23 13.54
CA PRO A 187 -12.79 3.45 13.37
C PRO A 187 -12.12 4.38 12.37
N CYS A 188 -12.92 4.95 11.47
CA CYS A 188 -12.46 6.05 10.64
C CYS A 188 -12.59 7.36 11.43
N ILE A 189 -11.47 8.01 11.71
CA ILE A 189 -11.42 9.28 12.45
C ILE A 189 -11.02 10.39 11.48
N GLU A 190 -11.87 11.42 11.39
CA GLU A 190 -11.61 12.58 10.55
C GLU A 190 -10.31 13.28 10.94
N GLY A 191 -9.48 13.61 9.95
CA GLY A 191 -8.18 14.26 10.16
C GLY A 191 -7.08 13.36 10.75
N ALA A 192 -7.32 12.06 10.91
CA ALA A 192 -6.34 11.10 11.39
C ALA A 192 -5.88 10.12 10.30
N PHE A 193 -4.69 9.56 10.51
CA PHE A 193 -4.23 8.39 9.76
C PHE A 193 -4.41 7.14 10.61
N VAL A 194 -4.95 6.09 9.99
CA VAL A 194 -4.69 4.72 10.45
C VAL A 194 -3.28 4.36 9.99
N VAL A 195 -2.48 3.78 10.88
CA VAL A 195 -1.10 3.37 10.58
C VAL A 195 -0.99 1.86 10.69
N ASN A 196 -0.78 1.19 9.57
CA ASN A 196 -0.49 -0.24 9.54
C ASN A 196 1.03 -0.45 9.47
N LEU A 197 1.51 -1.50 10.12
CA LEU A 197 2.91 -1.92 10.05
C LEU A 197 3.05 -3.03 9.01
N GLY A 198 4.10 -2.96 8.19
CA GLY A 198 4.31 -3.90 7.10
C GLY A 198 5.27 -5.04 7.43
N ASP A 199 5.33 -6.02 6.53
CA ASP A 199 6.13 -7.23 6.68
C ASP A 199 7.63 -6.95 6.80
N MET A 200 8.17 -5.93 6.14
CA MET A 200 9.60 -5.60 6.26
C MET A 200 9.94 -5.06 7.66
N LEU A 201 9.04 -4.33 8.32
CA LEU A 201 9.24 -3.95 9.72
C LEU A 201 9.17 -5.17 10.66
N GLU A 202 8.25 -6.09 10.39
CA GLU A 202 8.18 -7.35 11.13
C GLU A 202 9.49 -8.15 11.02
N ARG A 203 10.07 -8.21 9.81
CA ARG A 203 11.37 -8.85 9.55
C ARG A 203 12.53 -8.14 10.25
N TRP A 204 12.63 -6.82 10.12
CA TRP A 204 13.67 -6.02 10.79
C TRP A 204 13.63 -6.18 12.31
N SER A 205 12.43 -6.15 12.88
CA SER A 205 12.21 -6.16 14.33
C SER A 205 12.11 -7.57 14.93
N ASN A 206 12.32 -8.61 14.13
CA ASN A 206 12.26 -10.01 14.55
C ASN A 206 10.93 -10.39 15.26
N ASN A 207 9.79 -9.93 14.70
CA ASN A 207 8.43 -10.05 15.25
C ASN A 207 8.10 -9.20 16.48
N LEU A 208 8.97 -8.26 16.91
CA LEU A 208 8.59 -7.31 17.96
C LEU A 208 7.43 -6.41 17.49
N PHE A 209 7.54 -5.88 16.27
CA PHE A 209 6.41 -5.33 15.54
C PHE A 209 5.83 -6.41 14.64
N LYS A 210 4.50 -6.50 14.58
CA LYS A 210 3.80 -7.50 13.79
C LYS A 210 3.08 -6.85 12.62
N SER A 211 3.20 -7.48 11.46
CA SER A 211 2.42 -7.16 10.28
C SER A 211 1.08 -7.89 10.38
N THR A 212 0.02 -7.13 10.59
CA THR A 212 -1.33 -7.66 10.85
C THR A 212 -2.11 -7.84 9.55
N LEU A 213 -3.01 -8.83 9.53
CA LEU A 213 -3.96 -8.92 8.44
C LEU A 213 -5.00 -7.81 8.55
N HIS A 214 -5.42 -7.29 7.40
CA HIS A 214 -6.52 -6.36 7.32
C HIS A 214 -7.36 -6.66 6.07
N ARG A 215 -8.64 -6.27 6.12
CA ARG A 215 -9.61 -6.43 5.03
C ARG A 215 -10.58 -5.25 5.02
N VAL A 216 -11.37 -5.09 3.95
CA VAL A 216 -12.41 -4.06 3.88
C VAL A 216 -13.77 -4.68 3.62
N MET A 217 -14.71 -4.40 4.52
CA MET A 217 -16.13 -4.68 4.40
C MET A 217 -16.85 -3.44 3.83
N THR A 218 -17.53 -3.58 2.70
CA THR A 218 -18.42 -2.55 2.17
C THR A 218 -19.77 -2.59 2.86
N VAL A 219 -20.28 -1.43 3.27
CA VAL A 219 -21.43 -1.28 4.19
C VAL A 219 -22.69 -0.74 3.51
N GLY A 220 -22.83 -0.94 2.19
CA GLY A 220 -23.95 -0.39 1.43
C GLY A 220 -23.82 1.11 1.12
N LYS A 221 -22.60 1.66 1.21
CA LYS A 221 -22.23 3.04 0.90
C LYS A 221 -20.87 3.06 0.24
N GLU A 222 -20.68 3.95 -0.73
CA GLU A 222 -19.37 4.17 -1.32
C GLU A 222 -18.38 4.58 -0.24
N ARG A 223 -17.16 4.07 -0.32
CA ARG A 223 -16.08 4.40 0.60
C ARG A 223 -14.87 4.85 -0.20
N TYR A 224 -14.26 5.94 0.23
CA TYR A 224 -13.01 6.44 -0.35
C TYR A 224 -11.91 6.36 0.69
N SER A 225 -10.74 5.88 0.27
CA SER A 225 -9.55 5.92 1.11
C SER A 225 -8.30 6.20 0.30
N ILE A 226 -7.31 6.76 0.98
CA ILE A 226 -6.03 7.16 0.38
C ILE A 226 -4.93 6.54 1.23
N ALA A 227 -4.24 5.57 0.65
CA ALA A 227 -3.13 4.87 1.28
C ALA A 227 -1.80 5.41 0.74
N LEU A 228 -0.84 5.69 1.63
CA LEU A 228 0.56 5.87 1.26
C LEU A 228 1.36 4.68 1.83
N PHE A 229 1.91 3.86 0.94
CA PHE A 229 2.81 2.76 1.27
C PHE A 229 4.24 3.30 1.34
N MET A 230 4.89 3.13 2.49
CA MET A 230 6.29 3.53 2.70
C MET A 230 7.17 2.31 2.64
N ASP A 231 7.59 1.96 1.42
CA ASP A 231 8.49 0.84 1.19
C ASP A 231 9.95 1.32 1.13
N PRO A 232 10.91 0.51 1.61
CA PRO A 232 12.33 0.84 1.50
C PRO A 232 12.79 0.93 0.05
N ASN A 233 13.95 1.56 -0.17
CA ASN A 233 14.61 1.52 -1.47
C ASN A 233 14.69 0.09 -1.97
N PHE A 234 14.59 -0.10 -3.28
CA PHE A 234 14.54 -1.43 -3.88
C PHE A 234 15.72 -2.33 -3.49
N GLU A 235 16.94 -1.80 -3.46
CA GLU A 235 18.14 -2.56 -3.11
C GLU A 235 18.39 -2.64 -1.59
N CYS A 236 17.53 -2.06 -0.77
CA CYS A 236 17.69 -2.06 0.69
C CYS A 236 17.65 -3.50 1.22
N LEU A 237 18.71 -3.92 1.90
CA LEU A 237 18.75 -5.21 2.60
C LEU A 237 17.85 -5.15 3.84
N VAL A 238 16.86 -6.05 3.88
CA VAL A 238 15.97 -6.28 5.02
C VAL A 238 16.46 -7.53 5.74
N GLU A 239 17.18 -7.32 6.83
CA GLU A 239 17.70 -8.37 7.70
C GLU A 239 17.42 -8.02 9.17
N CYS A 240 17.32 -9.03 10.02
CA CYS A 240 17.04 -8.81 11.43
C CYS A 240 18.04 -7.82 12.06
N LEU A 241 17.52 -6.78 12.72
CA LEU A 241 18.34 -5.76 13.36
C LEU A 241 19.09 -6.35 14.55
N GLU A 242 20.35 -5.95 14.74
CA GLU A 242 21.18 -6.41 15.86
C GLU A 242 20.53 -6.16 17.23
N THR A 243 19.81 -5.04 17.38
CA THR A 243 19.06 -4.71 18.60
C THR A 243 17.86 -5.62 18.87
N CYS A 244 17.48 -6.47 17.92
CA CYS A 244 16.36 -7.40 18.00
C CYS A 244 16.82 -8.88 18.05
N ILE A 245 18.12 -9.11 18.15
CA ILE A 245 18.74 -10.45 18.22
C ILE A 245 19.27 -10.68 19.64
N SER A 246 19.09 -11.90 20.14
CA SER A 246 19.77 -12.41 21.33
C SER A 246 19.96 -13.92 21.22
N GLU A 247 20.69 -14.54 22.15
CA GLU A 247 20.85 -16.00 22.19
C GLU A 247 19.49 -16.72 22.22
N ASP A 248 18.52 -16.17 22.95
CA ASP A 248 17.16 -16.72 23.07
C ASP A 248 16.19 -16.26 21.97
N ASN A 249 16.58 -15.27 21.14
CA ASN A 249 15.78 -14.77 20.02
C ASN A 249 16.68 -14.59 18.78
N PRO A 250 17.13 -15.68 18.14
CA PRO A 250 17.89 -15.61 16.90
C PRO A 250 17.04 -15.04 15.75
N PRO A 251 17.64 -14.61 14.63
CA PRO A 251 16.91 -14.15 13.46
C PRO A 251 15.88 -15.17 12.97
N ARG A 252 14.62 -14.77 12.88
CA ARG A 252 13.50 -15.62 12.45
C ARG A 252 13.35 -15.71 10.94
N PHE A 253 13.94 -14.76 10.22
CA PHE A 253 13.78 -14.62 8.77
C PHE A 253 15.16 -14.56 8.10
N PRO A 254 15.32 -15.20 6.93
CA PRO A 254 16.50 -14.97 6.12
C PRO A 254 16.54 -13.51 5.61
N PRO A 255 17.73 -12.91 5.46
CA PRO A 255 17.89 -11.63 4.77
C PRO A 255 17.30 -11.66 3.37
N ILE A 256 16.70 -10.56 2.95
CA ILE A 256 16.13 -10.37 1.61
C ILE A 256 16.19 -8.90 1.23
N THR A 257 16.35 -8.56 -0.04
CA THR A 257 16.20 -7.15 -0.46
C THR A 257 14.73 -6.74 -0.51
N SER A 258 14.46 -5.45 -0.30
CA SER A 258 13.11 -4.88 -0.46
C SER A 258 12.50 -5.25 -1.82
N GLY A 259 13.28 -5.10 -2.90
CA GLY A 259 12.87 -5.37 -4.27
C GLY A 259 12.51 -6.83 -4.52
N GLU A 260 13.34 -7.78 -4.08
CA GLU A 260 13.03 -9.21 -4.18
C GLU A 260 11.73 -9.55 -3.43
N TYR A 261 11.55 -9.00 -2.23
CA TYR A 261 10.34 -9.23 -1.46
C TYR A 261 9.10 -8.66 -2.18
N LEU A 262 9.14 -7.39 -2.59
CA LEU A 262 8.04 -6.74 -3.32
C LEU A 262 7.69 -7.51 -4.59
N LEU A 263 8.67 -7.85 -5.43
CA LEU A 263 8.45 -8.62 -6.66
C LEU A 263 7.79 -9.97 -6.38
N SER A 264 8.23 -10.69 -5.34
CA SER A 264 7.61 -11.96 -4.95
C SER A 264 6.13 -11.80 -4.56
N ARG A 265 5.80 -10.74 -3.81
CA ARG A 265 4.42 -10.47 -3.38
C ARG A 265 3.54 -10.01 -4.55
N TYR A 266 4.07 -9.21 -5.47
CA TYR A 266 3.38 -8.82 -6.70
C TYR A 266 3.04 -10.04 -7.56
N GLN A 267 3.99 -10.94 -7.75
CA GLN A 267 3.78 -12.18 -8.49
C GLN A 267 2.70 -13.05 -7.84
N GLU A 268 2.73 -13.23 -6.52
CA GLU A 268 1.69 -13.98 -5.81
C GLU A 268 0.29 -13.35 -6.00
N THR A 269 0.19 -12.02 -5.83
CA THR A 269 -1.07 -11.28 -5.90
C THR A 269 -1.66 -11.20 -7.32
N HIS A 270 -0.82 -11.15 -8.35
CA HIS A 270 -1.23 -10.96 -9.75
C HIS A 270 -1.06 -12.22 -10.62
N SER A 271 -0.68 -13.36 -10.03
CA SER A 271 -0.45 -14.64 -10.74
C SER A 271 -1.66 -15.18 -11.52
N GLN A 272 -2.87 -14.68 -11.25
CA GLN A 272 -4.10 -15.05 -11.98
C GLN A 272 -4.53 -14.02 -13.03
N ALA A 273 -3.78 -12.92 -13.21
CA ALA A 273 -4.00 -12.01 -14.34
C ALA A 273 -3.47 -12.65 -15.65
N PRO A 274 -4.13 -12.43 -16.80
CA PRO A 274 -3.69 -13.02 -18.06
C PRO A 274 -2.21 -12.72 -18.32
N ALA A 275 -1.47 -13.73 -18.78
CA ALA A 275 0.00 -13.78 -18.92
C ALA A 275 0.67 -12.64 -19.74
N ALA A 276 -0.09 -11.69 -20.27
CA ALA A 276 0.41 -10.52 -20.98
C ALA A 276 1.15 -9.51 -20.08
N LEU A 277 1.04 -9.61 -18.74
CA LEU A 277 1.70 -8.71 -17.78
C LEU A 277 2.95 -9.31 -17.10
N LEU A 278 3.32 -10.57 -17.40
CA LEU A 278 4.42 -11.28 -16.72
C LEU A 278 5.70 -11.39 -17.56
N ASN A 279 5.78 -10.68 -18.69
CA ASN A 279 7.02 -10.55 -19.46
C ASN A 279 7.65 -9.17 -19.19
N VAL A 280 8.23 -9.01 -18.00
CA VAL A 280 9.25 -7.99 -17.70
C VAL A 280 10.34 -8.65 -16.88
#